data_AF-A0A6P8HVU3-F1
#
_entry.id   AF-A0A6P8HVU3-F1
#
_cell.length_a   1.000
_cell.length_b   1.000
_cell.length_c   1.000
_cell.angle_alpha   90.00
_cell.angle_beta   90.00
_cell.angle_gamma   90.00
#
_symmetry.space_group_name_H-M   'P 1'
#
loop_
_entity.id
_entity.type
_entity.pdbx_description
1 polymer ?
#
loop_
_entity_poly.entity_id
_entity_poly.type
_entity_poly.pdbx_seq_one_letter_code
_entity_poly.pdbx_strand_id
1 'polypeptide(L)'
;MASGVKDITLDDLESKEVELTSSVLLGAAHHLGQYCDKEFKTFMGCRYETKDPRKCLQEGKQVTKCALDFFKKLKGDCNEAFTKHWTCLDKNNQEFGYCRETQKKYDACVLDKIGVQANQPVHIALRQ
;
A
#
# COMPACT_ATOMS: atom_id res chain seq x y z
N MET A 1 23.73 27.95 9.11
CA MET A 1 23.26 26.60 9.48
C MET A 1 22.02 26.78 10.33
N ALA A 2 20.88 26.18 9.97
CA ALA A 2 19.66 26.34 10.76
C ALA A 2 19.82 25.57 12.08
N SER A 3 19.98 26.29 13.18
CA SER A 3 20.16 25.74 14.51
C SER A 3 18.96 24.89 14.93
N GLY A 4 19.19 23.63 15.29
CA GLY A 4 18.19 22.79 15.98
C GLY A 4 17.78 21.48 15.29
N VAL A 5 18.37 21.08 14.16
CA VAL A 5 18.10 19.75 13.58
C VAL A 5 19.23 18.79 13.97
N LYS A 6 18.88 17.74 14.72
CA LYS A 6 19.79 16.62 15.00
C LYS A 6 20.16 15.97 13.67
N ASP A 7 21.46 15.90 13.38
CA ASP A 7 21.94 15.16 12.22
C ASP A 7 21.65 13.66 12.42
N ILE A 8 21.03 13.06 11.40
CA ILE A 8 20.61 11.66 11.39
C ILE A 8 21.81 10.78 11.09
N THR A 9 21.92 9.67 11.80
CA THR A 9 22.93 8.63 11.55
C THR A 9 22.39 7.56 10.61
N LEU A 10 23.26 6.74 10.02
CA LEU A 10 22.83 5.65 9.11
C LEU A 10 21.92 4.65 9.83
N ASP A 11 22.21 4.35 11.10
CA ASP A 11 21.44 3.42 11.94
C ASP A 11 19.98 3.87 12.11
N ASP A 12 19.74 5.18 12.17
CA ASP A 12 18.38 5.73 12.27
C ASP A 12 17.54 5.48 11.00
N LEU A 13 18.19 5.28 9.85
CA LEU A 13 17.54 5.02 8.55
C LEU A 13 17.24 3.54 8.33
N GLU A 14 17.85 2.64 9.10
CA GLU A 14 17.63 1.21 8.96
C GLU A 14 16.16 0.85 9.21
N SER A 15 15.54 0.25 8.20
CA SER A 15 14.19 -0.27 8.23
C SER A 15 14.05 -1.40 7.20
N LYS A 16 13.14 -2.35 7.46
CA LYS A 16 12.92 -3.46 6.53
C LYS A 16 12.25 -2.95 5.25
N GLU A 17 12.84 -3.21 4.10
CA GLU A 17 12.27 -2.80 2.82
C GLU A 17 11.04 -3.63 2.41
N VAL A 18 10.16 -3.00 1.63
CA VAL A 18 9.03 -3.66 0.97
C VAL A 18 9.50 -4.12 -0.41
N GLU A 19 10.09 -5.31 -0.46
CA GLU A 19 10.70 -5.89 -1.67
C GLU A 19 9.63 -6.40 -2.65
N LEU A 20 8.94 -5.49 -3.34
CA LEU A 20 7.87 -5.81 -4.29
C LEU A 20 8.03 -5.02 -5.59
N THR A 21 7.55 -5.56 -6.71
CA THR A 21 7.53 -4.84 -7.98
C THR A 21 6.43 -3.77 -7.99
N SER A 22 6.56 -2.79 -8.90
CA SER A 22 5.57 -1.72 -9.07
C SER A 22 4.19 -2.26 -9.42
N SER A 23 4.10 -3.31 -10.24
CA SER A 23 2.84 -3.96 -10.61
C SER A 23 2.11 -4.57 -9.40
N VAL A 24 2.87 -5.15 -8.46
CA VAL A 24 2.34 -5.71 -7.21
C VAL A 24 1.82 -4.60 -6.29
N LEU A 25 2.64 -3.55 -6.08
CA LEU A 25 2.25 -2.40 -5.28
C LEU A 25 1.00 -1.71 -5.84
N LEU A 26 0.94 -1.53 -7.16
CA LEU A 26 -0.20 -0.89 -7.81
C LEU A 26 -1.47 -1.74 -7.73
N GLY A 27 -1.37 -3.06 -7.98
CA GLY A 27 -2.52 -3.97 -7.87
C GLY A 27 -3.13 -4.01 -6.47
N ALA A 28 -2.31 -3.82 -5.43
CA ALA A 28 -2.75 -3.76 -4.05
C ALA A 28 -3.13 -2.35 -3.55
N ALA A 29 -2.84 -1.29 -4.30
CA ALA A 29 -2.84 0.09 -3.81
C ALA A 29 -4.17 0.51 -3.16
N HIS A 30 -5.30 0.11 -3.76
CA HIS A 30 -6.63 0.48 -3.25
C HIS A 30 -6.94 -0.15 -1.90
N HIS A 31 -6.57 -1.42 -1.70
CA HIS A 31 -6.79 -2.12 -0.43
C HIS A 31 -5.75 -1.73 0.61
N LEU A 32 -4.49 -1.59 0.20
CA LEU A 32 -3.40 -1.16 1.08
C LEU A 32 -3.69 0.22 1.67
N GLY A 33 -4.14 1.17 0.85
CA GLY A 33 -4.48 2.52 1.30
C GLY A 33 -5.62 2.55 2.31
N GLN A 34 -6.57 1.62 2.24
CA GLN A 34 -7.65 1.52 3.23
C GLN A 34 -7.23 0.78 4.50
N TYR A 35 -6.41 -0.27 4.34
CA TYR A 35 -5.93 -1.04 5.47
C TYR A 35 -4.96 -0.23 6.35
N CYS A 36 -4.06 0.54 5.73
CA CYS A 36 -3.04 1.37 6.39
C CYS A 36 -3.38 2.87 6.41
N ASP A 37 -4.68 3.23 6.29
CA ASP A 37 -5.13 4.62 6.14
C ASP A 37 -4.62 5.52 7.28
N LYS A 38 -4.67 5.01 8.51
CA LYS A 38 -4.27 5.75 9.71
C LYS A 38 -2.78 6.11 9.67
N GLU A 39 -1.92 5.12 9.48
CA GLU A 39 -0.46 5.27 9.46
C GLU A 39 -0.03 6.17 8.30
N PHE A 40 -0.64 5.98 7.12
CA PHE A 40 -0.36 6.78 5.93
C PHE A 40 -0.76 8.24 6.15
N LYS A 41 -1.96 8.51 6.71
CA LYS A 41 -2.40 9.87 7.03
C LYS A 41 -1.52 10.54 8.07
N THR A 42 -1.11 9.82 9.12
CA THR A 42 -0.20 10.36 10.14
C THR A 42 1.14 10.77 9.54
N PHE A 43 1.75 9.92 8.72
CA PHE A 43 2.99 10.24 8.03
C PHE A 43 2.84 11.44 7.08
N MET A 44 1.77 11.46 6.28
CA MET A 44 1.52 12.57 5.36
C MET A 44 1.26 13.88 6.10
N GLY A 45 0.52 13.85 7.21
CA GLY A 45 0.30 15.00 8.10
C GLY A 45 1.64 15.56 8.59
N CYS A 46 2.47 14.73 9.21
CA CYS A 46 3.81 15.12 9.66
C CYS A 46 4.64 15.74 8.53
N ARG A 47 4.64 15.10 7.36
CA ARG A 47 5.41 15.56 6.19
C ARG A 47 4.96 16.95 5.73
N TYR A 48 3.65 17.21 5.66
CA TYR A 48 3.14 18.50 5.18
C TYR A 48 3.28 19.62 6.21
N GLU A 49 3.15 19.32 7.51
CA GLU A 49 3.30 20.28 8.59
C GLU A 49 4.76 20.70 8.79
N THR A 50 5.66 19.71 8.91
CA THR A 50 7.06 19.97 9.25
C THR A 50 7.92 20.35 8.04
N LYS A 51 7.58 19.83 6.85
CA LYS A 51 8.35 19.96 5.60
C LYS A 51 9.82 19.51 5.70
N ASP A 52 10.17 18.76 6.75
CA ASP A 52 11.51 18.19 6.96
C ASP A 52 11.38 16.67 7.12
N PRO A 53 11.85 15.86 6.16
CA PRO A 53 11.69 14.40 6.20
C PRO A 53 12.36 13.75 7.41
N ARG A 54 13.38 14.41 7.98
CA ARG A 54 14.16 13.93 9.10
C ARG A 54 13.34 13.76 10.39
N LYS A 55 12.31 14.59 10.55
CA LYS A 55 11.43 14.59 11.72
C LYS A 55 10.36 13.51 11.68
N CYS A 56 10.02 13.02 10.47
CA CYS A 56 8.93 12.07 10.24
C CYS A 56 9.40 10.63 9.99
N LEU A 57 10.65 10.30 10.37
CA LEU A 57 11.23 8.98 10.12
C LEU A 57 10.51 7.86 10.89
N GLN A 58 10.07 8.14 12.12
CA GLN A 58 9.40 7.12 12.95
C GLN A 58 8.04 6.75 12.37
N GLU A 59 7.28 7.73 11.92
CA GLU A 59 6.03 7.56 11.19
C GLU A 59 6.26 6.80 9.87
N GLY A 60 7.35 7.12 9.15
CA GLY A 60 7.77 6.37 7.97
C GLY A 60 8.02 4.88 8.25
N LYS A 61 8.69 4.55 9.37
CA LYS A 61 8.88 3.14 9.79
C LYS A 61 7.55 2.44 10.09
N GLN A 62 6.57 3.15 10.65
CA GLN A 62 5.23 2.60 10.89
C GLN A 62 4.47 2.33 9.59
N VAL A 63 4.54 3.23 8.61
CA VAL A 63 4.01 3.05 7.24
C VAL A 63 4.57 1.77 6.63
N THR A 64 5.89 1.60 6.66
CA THR A 64 6.58 0.42 6.11
C THR A 64 6.18 -0.87 6.83
N LYS A 65 6.07 -0.83 8.16
CA LYS A 65 5.60 -1.97 8.96
C LYS A 65 4.17 -2.38 8.58
N CYS A 66 3.25 -1.41 8.46
CA CYS A 66 1.87 -1.69 8.09
C CYS A 66 1.78 -2.32 6.69
N ALA A 67 2.54 -1.79 5.71
CA ALA A 67 2.58 -2.37 4.38
C ALA A 67 3.08 -3.82 4.39
N LEU A 68 4.16 -4.12 5.12
CA LEU A 68 4.67 -5.49 5.26
C LEU A 68 3.64 -6.43 5.87
N ASP A 69 2.93 -5.99 6.91
CA ASP A 69 1.92 -6.82 7.57
C ASP A 69 0.70 -7.07 6.67
N PHE A 70 0.27 -6.06 5.91
CA PHE A 70 -0.75 -6.22 4.86
C PHE A 70 -0.32 -7.25 3.82
N PHE A 71 0.88 -7.15 3.25
CA PHE A 71 1.33 -8.09 2.21
C PHE A 71 1.55 -9.51 2.74
N LYS A 72 1.96 -9.68 4.00
CA LYS A 72 1.99 -11.01 4.64
C LYS A 72 0.59 -11.63 4.71
N LYS A 73 -0.40 -10.85 5.14
CA LYS A 73 -1.80 -11.33 5.22
C LYS A 73 -2.36 -11.64 3.84
N LEU A 74 -2.11 -10.76 2.87
CA LEU A 74 -2.55 -10.95 1.49
C LEU A 74 -1.95 -12.21 0.85
N LYS A 75 -0.67 -12.49 1.14
CA LYS A 75 0.01 -13.71 0.71
C LYS A 75 -0.51 -14.97 1.42
N GLY A 76 -1.01 -14.85 2.65
CA GLY A 76 -1.62 -15.96 3.39
C GLY A 76 -2.98 -16.35 2.82
N ASP A 77 -3.83 -15.36 2.57
CA ASP A 77 -5.27 -15.61 2.32
C ASP A 77 -5.65 -15.59 0.83
N CYS A 78 -5.06 -14.68 0.03
CA CYS A 78 -5.55 -14.37 -1.33
C CYS A 78 -4.46 -14.41 -2.41
N ASN A 79 -3.35 -15.12 -2.16
CA ASN A 79 -2.17 -15.11 -3.02
C ASN A 79 -2.44 -15.50 -4.47
N GLU A 80 -3.27 -16.53 -4.71
CA GLU A 80 -3.52 -17.02 -6.07
C GLU A 80 -4.27 -15.98 -6.92
N ALA A 81 -5.36 -15.43 -6.38
CA ALA A 81 -6.16 -14.41 -7.06
C ALA A 81 -5.35 -13.13 -7.28
N PHE A 82 -4.58 -12.71 -6.26
CA PHE A 82 -3.72 -11.55 -6.34
C PHE A 82 -2.61 -11.73 -7.38
N THR A 83 -2.01 -12.92 -7.45
CA THR A 83 -0.95 -13.24 -8.41
C THR A 83 -1.42 -13.10 -9.86
N LYS A 84 -2.61 -13.63 -10.15
CA LYS A 84 -3.23 -13.47 -11.48
C LYS A 84 -3.50 -11.99 -11.79
N HIS A 85 -3.93 -11.21 -10.80
CA HIS A 85 -4.22 -9.79 -10.99
C HIS A 85 -2.97 -8.96 -11.27
N TRP A 86 -1.95 -9.02 -10.41
CA TRP A 86 -0.76 -8.21 -10.63
C TRP A 86 0.03 -8.66 -11.86
N THR A 87 0.02 -9.96 -12.21
CA THR A 87 0.63 -10.45 -13.47
C THR A 87 -0.08 -9.88 -14.69
N CYS A 88 -1.41 -9.72 -14.64
CA CYS A 88 -2.14 -9.05 -15.72
C CYS A 88 -1.71 -7.58 -15.85
N LEU A 89 -1.60 -6.86 -14.73
CA LEU A 89 -1.14 -5.48 -14.73
C LEU A 89 0.28 -5.36 -15.29
N ASP A 90 1.18 -6.24 -14.89
CA ASP A 90 2.57 -6.27 -15.36
C ASP A 90 2.67 -6.41 -16.89
N LYS A 91 1.81 -7.25 -17.47
CA LYS A 91 1.76 -7.48 -18.93
C LYS A 91 1.10 -6.35 -19.72
N ASN A 92 0.24 -5.55 -19.10
CA ASN A 92 -0.57 -4.53 -19.76
C ASN A 92 -0.21 -3.12 -19.31
N ASN A 93 1.10 -2.85 -19.14
CA ASN A 93 1.62 -1.53 -18.78
C ASN A 93 0.94 -0.93 -17.52
N GLN A 94 0.55 -1.79 -16.58
CA GLN A 94 -0.12 -1.43 -15.34
C GLN A 94 -1.49 -0.75 -15.51
N GLU A 95 -2.12 -0.92 -16.69
CA GLU A 95 -3.45 -0.38 -16.96
C GLU A 95 -4.56 -1.29 -16.41
N PHE A 96 -5.32 -0.77 -15.43
CA PHE A 96 -6.40 -1.52 -14.82
C PHE A 96 -7.54 -1.88 -15.78
N GLY A 97 -7.71 -1.15 -16.88
CA GLY A 97 -8.78 -1.37 -17.86
C GLY A 97 -8.82 -2.80 -18.39
N TYR A 98 -7.66 -3.35 -18.75
CA TYR A 98 -7.52 -4.71 -19.27
C TYR A 98 -7.66 -5.80 -18.20
N CYS A 99 -7.51 -5.43 -16.92
CA CYS A 99 -7.38 -6.40 -15.83
C CYS A 99 -8.60 -6.43 -14.88
N ARG A 100 -9.71 -5.76 -15.22
CA ARG A 100 -10.92 -5.68 -14.36
C ARG A 100 -11.51 -7.04 -14.01
N GLU A 101 -11.42 -8.03 -14.88
CA GLU A 101 -11.92 -9.38 -14.59
C GLU A 101 -11.13 -10.07 -13.48
N THR A 102 -9.79 -10.01 -13.57
CA THR A 102 -8.90 -10.53 -12.53
C THR A 102 -9.06 -9.76 -11.22
N GLN A 103 -9.29 -8.46 -11.32
CA GLN A 103 -9.48 -7.58 -10.19
C GLN A 103 -10.74 -7.92 -9.39
N LYS A 104 -11.88 -8.18 -10.05
CA LYS A 104 -13.13 -8.58 -9.38
C LYS A 104 -12.94 -9.83 -8.50
N LYS A 105 -12.20 -10.83 -8.99
CA LYS A 105 -11.91 -12.07 -8.25
C LYS A 105 -11.01 -11.80 -7.04
N TYR A 106 -10.00 -10.95 -7.24
CA TYR A 106 -9.10 -10.51 -6.18
C TYR A 106 -9.86 -9.73 -5.10
N ASP A 107 -10.66 -8.73 -5.48
CA ASP A 107 -11.41 -7.87 -4.57
C ASP A 107 -12.42 -8.68 -3.73
N ALA A 108 -13.08 -9.67 -4.34
CA ALA A 108 -13.97 -10.58 -3.63
C ALA A 108 -13.25 -11.39 -2.53
N CYS A 109 -12.05 -11.90 -2.82
CA CYS A 109 -11.25 -12.62 -1.82
C CYS A 109 -10.83 -11.71 -0.66
N VAL A 110 -10.36 -10.50 -0.97
CA VAL A 110 -9.92 -9.55 0.07
C VAL A 110 -11.09 -9.14 0.96
N LEU A 111 -12.27 -8.95 0.39
CA LEU A 111 -13.48 -8.65 1.16
C LEU A 111 -13.86 -9.82 2.09
N ASP A 112 -13.85 -11.06 1.59
CA ASP A 112 -14.22 -12.25 2.36
C ASP A 112 -13.23 -12.60 3.48
N LYS A 113 -11.91 -12.55 3.20
CA LYS A 113 -10.86 -13.03 4.12
C LYS A 113 -10.25 -11.94 4.98
N ILE A 114 -10.04 -10.76 4.40
CA ILE A 114 -9.31 -9.67 5.06
C ILE A 114 -10.29 -8.63 5.61
N GLY A 115 -11.50 -8.53 5.04
CA GLY A 115 -12.55 -7.60 5.46
C GLY A 115 -12.31 -6.17 4.97
N VAL A 116 -11.49 -5.99 3.94
CA VAL A 116 -11.18 -4.68 3.36
C VAL A 116 -11.96 -4.51 2.06
N GLN A 117 -12.72 -3.41 1.94
CA GLN A 117 -13.57 -3.15 0.79
C GLN A 117 -12.92 -2.14 -0.15
N ALA A 118 -12.52 -2.51 -1.37
CA ALA A 118 -11.97 -1.56 -2.35
C ALA A 118 -12.89 -0.37 -2.65
N ASN A 119 -12.44 0.86 -2.37
CA ASN A 119 -13.08 2.11 -2.80
C ASN A 119 -12.75 2.47 -4.26
N GLN A 120 -13.03 1.58 -5.21
CA GLN A 120 -12.86 1.86 -6.64
C GLN A 120 -14.19 2.17 -7.33
N PRO A 121 -14.23 3.12 -8.28
CA PRO A 121 -15.46 3.52 -8.98
C PRO A 121 -16.19 2.36 -9.66
N VAL A 122 -15.46 1.34 -10.10
CA VAL A 122 -16.01 0.14 -10.75
C VAL A 122 -16.92 -0.67 -9.81
N HIS A 123 -16.74 -0.54 -8.49
CA HIS A 123 -17.58 -1.19 -7.47
C HIS A 123 -18.69 -0.28 -6.92
N ILE A 124 -18.64 1.03 -7.20
CA ILE A 124 -19.73 1.97 -6.86
C ILE A 124 -20.95 1.68 -7.73
N ALA A 125 -20.75 1.20 -8.96
CA ALA A 125 -21.83 0.83 -9.89
C ALA A 125 -22.48 -0.54 -9.60
N LEU A 126 -21.95 -1.34 -8.66
CA LEU A 126 -22.54 -2.61 -8.21
C LEU A 126 -23.41 -2.45 -6.94
N ARG A 127 -23.66 -1.19 -6.55
CA ARG A 127 -24.51 -0.80 -5.40
C ARG A 127 -25.85 -0.20 -5.84
N GLN A 128 -26.41 -0.68 -6.95
CA GLN A 128 -27.82 -0.46 -7.34
C GLN A 128 -28.56 -1.78 -7.34
#